data_AF-A0A7V3M294-F1
#
_entry.id   AF-A0A7V3M294-F1
#
_cell.length_a   1.000
_cell.length_b   1.000
_cell.length_c   1.000
_cell.angle_alpha   90.00
_cell.angle_beta   90.00
_cell.angle_gamma   90.00
#
_symmetry.space_group_name_H-M   'P 1'
#
loop_
_entity.id
_entity.type
_entity.pdbx_description
1 polymer ?
#
loop_
_entity_poly.entity_id
_entity_poly.type
_entity_poly.pdbx_seq_one_letter_code
_entity_poly.pdbx_strand_id
1 'polypeptide(L)'
;MLSIPIDIRKRRSAVRRHRATPVVLLTCLLLGLVGRPAPAWAGGNEKEKVPVGVALPPHAAAGYGPQKLDLAFCSQLLCVIPFEVARAKGFFDEEGLDVQLVYMKGGPPAVAALQARSVDFIGT
;
A
#
# COMPACT_ATOMS: atom_id res chain seq x y z
N MET A 1 35.60 -10.46 -5.75
CA MET A 1 36.03 -9.23 -5.04
C MET A 1 35.52 -8.02 -5.79
N LEU A 2 34.48 -7.35 -5.28
CA LEU A 2 34.15 -5.93 -5.49
C LEU A 2 32.87 -5.61 -4.69
N SER A 3 33.04 -5.37 -3.39
CA SER A 3 31.99 -4.84 -2.52
C SER A 3 31.95 -3.33 -2.68
N ILE A 4 30.84 -2.80 -3.19
CA ILE A 4 30.58 -1.35 -3.22
C ILE A 4 30.19 -0.93 -1.80
N PRO A 5 30.98 -0.10 -1.08
CA PRO A 5 30.59 0.35 0.24
C PRO A 5 29.52 1.45 0.10
N ILE A 6 28.26 1.11 0.41
CA ILE A 6 27.22 2.12 0.63
C ILE A 6 27.50 2.77 1.99
N ASP A 7 28.17 3.92 1.97
CA ASP A 7 28.41 4.73 3.16
C ASP A 7 27.11 5.46 3.59
N ILE A 8 26.40 4.84 4.54
CA ILE A 8 25.17 5.35 5.15
C ILE A 8 25.44 6.64 5.97
N ARG A 9 26.69 6.94 6.33
CA ARG A 9 27.06 8.10 7.14
C ARG A 9 26.99 9.41 6.33
N LYS A 10 27.20 9.34 5.01
CA LYS A 10 27.21 10.53 4.12
C LYS A 10 25.82 11.12 3.84
N ARG A 11 24.73 10.39 4.07
CA ARG A 11 23.34 10.92 3.92
C ARG A 11 22.83 11.73 5.12
N ARG A 12 23.51 11.69 6.28
CA ARG A 12 23.02 12.38 7.49
C ARG A 12 23.38 13.87 7.56
N SER A 13 24.19 14.40 6.64
CA SER A 13 24.69 15.77 6.70
C SER A 13 23.78 16.83 6.02
N ALA A 14 22.67 16.44 5.39
CA ALA A 14 21.77 17.37 4.69
C ALA A 14 20.56 17.85 5.52
N VAL A 15 20.53 17.61 6.84
CA VAL A 15 19.57 18.27 7.74
C VAL A 15 20.29 19.43 8.42
N ARG A 16 20.44 20.51 7.65
CA ARG A 16 20.89 21.82 8.13
C ARG A 16 19.89 22.26 9.20
N ARG A 17 20.33 22.25 10.46
CA ARG A 17 19.58 22.77 11.62
C ARG A 17 19.19 24.22 11.35
N HIS A 18 18.01 24.44 10.78
CA HIS A 18 17.38 25.74 10.75
C HIS A 18 16.97 26.07 12.19
N ARG A 19 17.87 26.76 12.91
CA ARG A 19 17.50 27.56 14.08
C ARG A 19 16.52 28.62 13.57
N ALA A 20 15.23 28.31 13.63
CA ALA A 20 14.16 29.24 13.32
C ALA A 20 14.29 30.42 14.30
N THR A 21 14.72 31.55 13.76
CA THR A 21 14.81 32.83 14.46
C THR A 21 13.38 33.28 14.81
N PRO A 22 13.11 33.67 16.07
CA PRO A 22 11.75 33.97 16.56
C PRO A 22 11.06 35.15 15.85
N VAL A 23 11.81 35.91 15.04
CA VAL A 23 11.32 37.03 14.24
C VAL A 23 10.42 36.59 13.08
N VAL A 24 10.62 35.39 12.52
CA VAL A 24 9.82 34.87 11.37
C VAL A 24 8.45 34.36 11.84
N LEU A 25 8.36 33.80 13.04
CA LEU A 25 7.09 33.36 13.63
C LEU A 25 6.19 34.55 14.00
N LEU A 26 6.77 35.66 14.46
CA LEU A 26 6.03 36.86 14.84
C LEU A 26 5.47 37.62 13.60
N THR A 27 6.17 37.57 12.46
CA THR A 27 5.70 38.19 11.21
C THR A 27 4.55 37.39 10.57
N CYS A 28 4.57 36.06 10.62
CA CYS A 28 3.43 35.25 10.16
C CYS A 28 2.17 35.45 11.01
N LEU A 29 2.32 35.73 12.32
CA LEU A 29 1.17 35.94 13.22
C LEU A 29 0.46 37.27 12.97
N LEU A 30 1.20 38.33 12.64
CA LEU A 30 0.64 39.68 12.46
C LEU A 30 0.04 39.92 11.06
N LEU A 31 0.44 39.16 10.04
CA LEU A 31 -0.16 39.22 8.69
C LEU A 31 -1.39 38.31 8.50
N GLY A 32 -1.75 37.49 9.49
CA GLY A 32 -2.85 36.52 9.40
C GLY A 32 -4.27 37.06 9.69
N LEU A 33 -4.43 38.35 9.98
CA LEU A 33 -5.71 38.93 10.46
C LEU A 33 -6.52 39.72 9.41
N VAL A 34 -6.04 39.86 8.17
CA VAL A 34 -6.79 40.57 7.12
C VAL A 34 -6.87 39.71 5.86
N GLY A 35 -8.01 39.03 5.67
CA GLY A 35 -8.40 38.42 4.40
C GLY A 35 -8.21 36.90 4.29
N ARG A 36 -9.06 36.13 4.98
CA ARG A 36 -9.37 34.74 4.54
C ARG A 36 -10.46 34.82 3.46
N PRO A 37 -10.19 34.58 2.17
CA PRO A 37 -11.23 34.09 1.29
C PRO A 37 -11.60 32.67 1.78
N ALA A 38 -12.87 32.48 2.11
CA ALA A 38 -13.41 31.17 2.38
C ALA A 38 -13.27 30.29 1.13
N PRO A 39 -12.64 29.10 1.19
CA PRO A 39 -12.99 28.08 0.22
C PRO A 39 -14.41 27.61 0.55
N ALA A 40 -15.35 28.00 -0.30
CA ALA A 40 -16.67 27.40 -0.36
C ALA A 40 -16.51 25.93 -0.77
N TRP A 41 -16.27 25.04 0.21
CA TRP A 41 -16.59 23.63 0.08
C TRP A 41 -17.80 23.36 0.97
N ALA A 42 -18.92 23.96 0.56
CA ALA A 42 -20.23 23.53 0.96
C ALA A 42 -20.64 22.37 0.05
N GLY A 43 -21.04 21.25 0.66
CA GLY A 43 -21.91 20.27 0.04
C GLY A 43 -21.21 19.15 -0.72
N GLY A 44 -21.54 17.92 -0.34
CA GLY A 44 -21.20 16.73 -1.12
C GLY A 44 -20.92 15.50 -0.27
N ASN A 45 -21.89 15.10 0.55
CA ASN A 45 -21.98 13.72 1.01
C ASN A 45 -22.38 12.88 -0.22
N GLU A 46 -21.40 12.56 -1.06
CA GLU A 46 -21.59 11.61 -2.15
C GLU A 46 -20.70 10.42 -1.81
N LYS A 47 -21.33 9.37 -1.27
CA LYS A 47 -20.76 8.04 -1.35
C LYS A 47 -20.63 7.75 -2.83
N GLU A 48 -19.48 8.07 -3.42
CA GLU A 48 -19.12 7.57 -4.73
C GLU A 48 -18.99 6.06 -4.57
N LYS A 49 -20.13 5.38 -4.77
CA LYS A 49 -20.19 3.96 -5.02
C LYS A 49 -19.51 3.78 -6.36
N VAL A 50 -18.19 3.65 -6.34
CA VAL A 50 -17.45 3.10 -7.47
C VAL A 50 -18.12 1.76 -7.76
N PRO A 51 -18.79 1.59 -8.90
CA PRO A 51 -19.34 0.29 -9.25
C PRO A 51 -18.13 -0.60 -9.54
N VAL A 52 -17.68 -1.34 -8.52
CA VAL A 52 -16.97 -2.61 -8.73
C VAL A 52 -18.03 -3.55 -9.29
N GLY A 53 -18.33 -3.36 -10.57
CA GLY A 53 -19.46 -3.93 -11.28
C GLY A 53 -19.02 -4.44 -12.63
N VAL A 54 -17.89 -5.13 -12.67
CA VAL A 54 -17.71 -6.18 -13.68
C VAL A 54 -18.13 -7.46 -12.97
N ALA A 55 -19.43 -7.79 -13.06
CA ALA A 55 -19.90 -9.14 -12.77
C ALA A 55 -19.32 -10.04 -13.87
N LEU A 56 -18.06 -10.45 -13.69
CA LEU A 56 -17.59 -11.66 -14.33
C LEU A 56 -18.54 -12.77 -13.89
N PRO A 57 -18.98 -13.65 -14.80
CA PRO A 57 -19.79 -14.79 -14.40
C PRO A 57 -19.06 -15.48 -13.25
N PRO A 58 -19.77 -15.91 -12.17
CA PRO A 58 -19.13 -16.74 -11.17
C PRO A 58 -18.49 -17.89 -11.95
N HIS A 59 -17.16 -17.99 -11.88
CA HIS A 59 -16.49 -19.19 -12.32
C HIS A 59 -16.92 -20.23 -11.31
N ALA A 60 -18.11 -20.82 -11.55
CA ALA A 60 -18.61 -21.91 -10.76
C ALA A 60 -17.48 -22.94 -10.79
N ALA A 61 -16.82 -23.12 -9.64
CA ALA A 61 -15.82 -24.14 -9.42
C ALA A 61 -16.52 -25.49 -9.59
N ALA A 62 -16.73 -25.89 -10.84
CA ALA A 62 -17.43 -27.10 -11.19
C ALA A 62 -16.46 -28.27 -10.99
N GLY A 63 -16.46 -28.80 -9.77
CA GLY A 63 -16.03 -30.18 -9.50
C GLY A 63 -14.61 -30.41 -8.97
N TYR A 64 -13.81 -29.37 -8.75
CA TYR A 64 -12.53 -29.48 -8.04
C TYR A 64 -12.65 -28.79 -6.67
N GLY A 65 -12.18 -29.45 -5.61
CA GLY A 65 -12.09 -28.85 -4.28
C GLY A 65 -11.23 -27.57 -4.29
N PRO A 66 -11.21 -26.81 -3.18
CA PRO A 66 -10.56 -25.50 -3.17
C PRO A 66 -9.09 -25.59 -3.62
N GLN A 67 -8.73 -24.75 -4.58
CA GLN A 67 -7.37 -24.68 -5.10
C GLN A 67 -6.48 -23.97 -4.09
N LYS A 68 -5.46 -24.67 -3.60
CA LYS A 68 -4.45 -24.08 -2.71
C LYS A 68 -3.53 -23.16 -3.49
N LEU A 69 -3.24 -21.99 -2.93
CA LEU A 69 -2.42 -20.97 -3.58
C LEU A 69 -1.58 -20.19 -2.55
N ASP A 70 -0.26 -20.15 -2.77
CA ASP A 70 0.66 -19.34 -1.97
C ASP A 70 0.83 -17.96 -2.61
N LEU A 71 0.34 -16.92 -1.94
CA LEU A 71 0.37 -15.54 -2.40
C LEU A 71 1.41 -14.74 -1.60
N ALA A 72 2.49 -14.33 -2.27
CA ALA A 72 3.51 -13.48 -1.67
C ALA A 72 3.15 -12.00 -1.69
N PHE A 73 3.51 -11.28 -0.63
CA PHE A 73 3.44 -9.82 -0.57
C PHE A 73 4.71 -9.23 0.03
N CYS A 74 5.10 -8.03 -0.41
CA CYS A 74 6.41 -7.47 -0.09
C CYS A 74 6.40 -6.32 0.94
N SER A 75 5.25 -5.68 1.18
CA SER A 75 5.07 -4.61 2.16
C SER A 75 3.98 -4.95 3.17
N GLN A 76 4.27 -4.71 4.45
CA GLN A 76 3.36 -5.00 5.56
C GLN A 76 2.18 -4.03 5.66
N LEU A 77 2.24 -2.88 4.99
CA LEU A 77 1.25 -1.81 5.15
C LEU A 77 0.36 -1.61 3.92
N LEU A 78 0.93 -1.68 2.72
CA LEU A 78 0.20 -1.33 1.49
C LEU A 78 -0.31 -2.55 0.74
N CYS A 79 0.51 -3.59 0.59
CA CYS A 79 0.19 -4.73 -0.28
C CYS A 79 -0.74 -5.75 0.39
N VAL A 80 -0.67 -5.89 1.72
CA VAL A 80 -1.33 -7.00 2.43
C VAL A 80 -2.82 -6.74 2.70
N ILE A 81 -3.21 -5.48 2.88
CA ILE A 81 -4.55 -5.12 3.35
C ILE A 81 -5.67 -5.61 2.40
N PRO A 82 -5.57 -5.44 1.07
CA PRO A 82 -6.60 -5.95 0.17
C PRO A 82 -6.79 -7.47 0.27
N PHE A 83 -5.70 -8.22 0.42
CA PHE A 83 -5.74 -9.68 0.52
C PHE A 83 -6.28 -10.16 1.87
N GLU A 84 -5.95 -9.45 2.95
CA GLU A 84 -6.52 -9.72 4.27
C GLU A 84 -8.02 -9.47 4.32
N VAL A 85 -8.47 -8.36 3.70
CA VAL A 85 -9.90 -8.09 3.56
C VAL A 85 -10.58 -9.16 2.70
N ALA A 86 -9.98 -9.55 1.57
CA ALA A 86 -10.54 -10.59 0.71
C ALA A 86 -10.67 -11.93 1.42
N ARG A 87 -9.64 -12.35 2.16
CA ARG A 87 -9.66 -13.55 3.01
C ARG A 87 -10.72 -13.45 4.11
N ALA A 88 -10.75 -12.35 4.85
CA ALA A 88 -11.69 -12.16 5.96
C ALA A 88 -13.16 -12.07 5.49
N LYS A 89 -13.39 -11.67 4.24
CA LYS A 89 -14.73 -11.56 3.64
C LYS A 89 -15.16 -12.82 2.88
N GLY A 90 -14.30 -13.82 2.75
CA GLY A 90 -14.61 -15.05 2.02
C GLY A 90 -14.58 -14.91 0.50
N PHE A 91 -14.02 -13.82 -0.05
CA PHE A 91 -13.96 -13.63 -1.51
C PHE A 91 -13.07 -14.68 -2.19
N PHE A 92 -12.05 -15.20 -1.50
CA PHE A 92 -11.27 -16.34 -2.01
C PHE A 92 -12.08 -17.63 -1.99
N ASP A 93 -12.86 -17.87 -0.93
CA ASP A 93 -13.70 -19.07 -0.81
C ASP A 93 -14.81 -19.09 -1.88
N GLU A 94 -15.41 -17.93 -2.17
CA GLU A 94 -16.41 -17.74 -3.23
C GLU A 94 -15.87 -18.13 -4.62
N GLU A 95 -14.56 -17.93 -4.86
CA GLU A 95 -13.86 -18.32 -6.07
C GLU A 95 -13.24 -19.73 -5.99
N GLY A 96 -13.46 -20.47 -4.90
CA GLY A 96 -12.90 -21.80 -4.70
C GLY A 96 -11.39 -21.82 -4.47
N LEU A 97 -10.84 -20.80 -3.81
CA LEU A 97 -9.41 -20.65 -3.54
C LEU A 97 -9.11 -20.75 -2.03
N ASP A 98 -8.12 -21.58 -1.67
CA ASP A 98 -7.53 -21.66 -0.33
C ASP A 98 -6.19 -20.90 -0.35
N VAL A 99 -6.23 -19.62 0.01
CA VAL A 99 -5.08 -18.70 -0.15
C VAL A 99 -4.26 -18.57 1.14
N GLN A 100 -2.97 -18.89 1.03
CA GLN A 100 -1.96 -18.63 2.05
C GLN A 100 -1.24 -17.32 1.76
N LEU A 101 -1.27 -16.36 2.69
CA LEU A 101 -0.56 -15.09 2.55
C LEU A 101 0.86 -15.21 3.11
N VAL A 102 1.87 -15.01 2.27
CA VAL A 102 3.29 -15.16 2.60
C VAL A 102 3.99 -13.82 2.58
N TYR A 103 4.45 -13.35 3.74
CA TYR A 103 5.25 -12.14 3.80
C TYR A 103 6.67 -12.40 3.30
N MET A 104 7.14 -11.56 2.38
CA MET A 104 8.53 -11.51 1.96
C MET A 104 9.11 -10.12 2.16
N LYS A 105 10.37 -10.06 2.60
CA LYS A 105 11.02 -8.78 2.93
C LYS A 105 11.51 -8.06 1.67
N GLY A 106 10.59 -7.43 0.96
CA GLY A 106 10.86 -6.65 -0.26
C GLY A 106 10.57 -7.41 -1.56
N GLY A 107 10.60 -6.68 -2.68
CA GLY A 107 10.26 -7.20 -4.01
C GLY A 107 11.22 -8.25 -4.57
N PRO A 108 12.55 -8.07 -4.53
CA PRO A 108 13.47 -9.04 -5.12
C PRO A 108 13.36 -10.46 -4.55
N PRO A 109 13.23 -10.67 -3.21
CA PRO A 109 12.92 -11.99 -2.66
C PRO A 109 11.60 -12.57 -3.15
N ALA A 110 10.54 -11.76 -3.28
CA ALA A 110 9.25 -12.20 -3.80
C ALA A 110 9.34 -12.67 -5.25
N VAL A 111 10.02 -11.90 -6.10
CA VAL A 111 10.24 -12.28 -7.51
C VAL A 111 11.06 -13.56 -7.62
N ALA A 112 12.12 -13.70 -6.82
CA ALA A 112 12.92 -14.92 -6.81
C ALA A 112 12.10 -16.15 -6.38
N ALA A 113 11.21 -16.00 -5.40
CA ALA A 113 10.31 -17.06 -4.95
C ALA A 113 9.33 -17.49 -6.04
N LEU A 114 8.74 -16.53 -6.77
CA LEU A 114 7.85 -16.84 -7.89
C LEU A 114 8.59 -17.56 -9.03
N GLN A 115 9.79 -17.12 -9.37
CA GLN A 115 10.63 -17.78 -10.38
C GLN A 115 11.01 -19.21 -9.97
N ALA A 116 11.29 -19.42 -8.68
CA ALA A 116 11.55 -20.74 -8.11
C ALA A 116 10.29 -21.61 -7.95
N ARG A 117 9.10 -21.07 -8.25
CA ARG A 117 7.79 -21.69 -8.00
C ARG A 117 7.58 -22.09 -6.54
N SER A 118 8.17 -21.34 -5.60
CA SER A 118 7.91 -21.51 -4.17
C SER A 118 6.70 -20.69 -3.69
N VAL A 119 6.16 -19.85 -4.55
CA VAL A 119 4.87 -19.15 -4.42
C VAL A 119 4.23 -19.08 -5.80
N ASP A 120 2.91 -18.97 -5.84
CA ASP A 120 2.13 -19.00 -7.08
C ASP A 120 1.80 -17.60 -7.60
N PHE A 121 1.72 -16.61 -6.71
CA PHE A 121 1.38 -15.24 -7.07
C PHE A 121 2.14 -14.21 -6.22
N ILE A 122 2.31 -12.99 -6.75
CA ILE A 122 2.84 -11.84 -6.01
C ILE A 122 1.87 -10.67 -6.12
N GLY A 123 1.47 -10.12 -4.97
CA GLY A 123 0.73 -8.87 -4.86
C GLY A 123 1.62 -7.68 -4.47
N THR A 124 1.47 -6.55 -5.17
CA THR A 124 2.26 -5.31 -4.98
C THR A 124 1.38 -4.11 -4.73
#